data_AF-A0A6B2G8K8-F1
#
_entry.id   AF-A0A6B2G8K8-F1
#
_cell.length_a   1.000
_cell.length_b   1.000
_cell.length_c   1.000
_cell.angle_alpha   90.00
_cell.angle_beta   90.00
_cell.angle_gamma   90.00
#
_symmetry.space_group_name_H-M   'P 1'
#
loop_
_entity.id
_entity.type
_entity.pdbx_description
1 polymer ?
#
loop_
_entity_poly.entity_id
_entity_poly.type
_entity_poly.pdbx_seq_one_letter_code
_entity_poly.pdbx_strand_id
1 'polypeptide(L)'
;MAITCMLLASKYEEQTIPAIKDFIIVTDFNCTALQIREMECTVLNALDYNLSPPISLQFLRRLTRICEITQITHNLAKYFIEICLTDSRMSSYRPSVIAASCIYLSCAVFDQFDFHNIIEAVSGYSFVELEPPMRRVPLIIK
;
A
#
# COMPACT_ATOMS: atom_id res chain seq x y z
N MET A 1 11.58 -5.73 -15.17
CA MET A 1 11.65 -5.25 -13.77
C MET A 1 10.34 -5.49 -13.03
N ALA A 2 9.21 -4.90 -13.43
CA ALA A 2 7.92 -5.04 -12.71
C ALA A 2 7.49 -6.50 -12.45
N ILE A 3 7.57 -7.36 -13.46
CA ILE A 3 7.22 -8.80 -13.35
C ILE A 3 8.12 -9.52 -12.36
N THR A 4 9.41 -9.18 -12.35
CA THR A 4 10.37 -9.73 -11.38
C THR A 4 10.05 -9.28 -9.96
N CYS A 5 9.70 -8.01 -9.76
CA CYS A 5 9.24 -7.53 -8.46
C CYS A 5 7.97 -8.24 -8.01
N MET A 6 7.03 -8.51 -8.94
CA MET A 6 5.82 -9.29 -8.65
C MET A 6 6.16 -10.74 -8.27
N LEU A 7 7.05 -11.41 -9.00
CA LEU A 7 7.53 -12.75 -8.66
C LEU A 7 8.18 -12.79 -7.27
N LEU A 8 9.03 -11.81 -6.95
CA LEU A 8 9.67 -11.68 -5.63
C LEU A 8 8.63 -11.47 -4.53
N ALA A 9 7.64 -10.61 -4.76
CA ALA A 9 6.55 -10.39 -3.81
C ALA A 9 5.71 -11.66 -3.59
N SER A 10 5.34 -12.39 -4.65
CA SER A 10 4.61 -13.66 -4.53
C SER A 10 5.44 -14.71 -3.79
N LYS A 11 6.75 -14.81 -4.04
CA LYS A 11 7.64 -15.69 -3.27
C LYS A 11 7.69 -15.34 -1.78
N TYR A 12 7.48 -14.08 -1.42
CA TYR A 12 7.56 -13.59 -0.06
C TYR A 12 6.23 -13.68 0.71
N GLU A 13 5.11 -13.34 0.07
CA GLU A 13 3.79 -13.22 0.71
C GLU A 13 2.85 -14.41 0.47
N GLU A 14 2.97 -15.14 -0.64
CA GLU A 14 1.99 -16.18 -1.01
C GLU A 14 2.36 -17.56 -0.46
N GLN A 15 1.33 -18.33 -0.08
CA GLN A 15 1.50 -19.73 0.30
C GLN A 15 1.81 -20.63 -0.91
N THR A 16 1.23 -20.32 -2.06
CA THR A 16 1.36 -21.09 -3.30
C THR A 16 1.87 -20.20 -4.41
N ILE A 17 3.16 -20.32 -4.71
CA ILE A 17 3.86 -19.41 -5.61
C ILE A 17 3.63 -19.86 -7.07
N PRO A 18 3.22 -18.96 -7.99
CA PRO A 18 3.12 -19.27 -9.40
C PRO A 18 4.48 -19.63 -10.03
N ALA A 19 4.47 -20.43 -11.09
CA ALA A 19 5.71 -20.77 -11.78
C ALA A 19 6.24 -19.56 -12.57
N ILE A 20 7.57 -19.47 -12.77
CA ILE A 20 8.18 -18.42 -13.61
C ILE A 20 7.57 -18.39 -15.03
N LYS A 21 7.12 -19.54 -15.54
CA LYS A 21 6.44 -19.64 -16.84
C LYS A 21 5.11 -18.87 -16.86
N ASP A 22 4.39 -18.84 -15.76
CA ASP A 22 3.11 -18.13 -15.65
C ASP A 22 3.34 -16.61 -15.76
N PHE A 23 4.41 -16.11 -15.13
CA PHE A 23 4.84 -14.73 -15.25
C PHE A 23 5.29 -14.36 -16.67
N ILE A 24 5.88 -15.29 -17.43
CA ILE A 24 6.23 -15.07 -18.84
C ILE A 24 4.96 -14.94 -19.69
N ILE A 25 3.97 -15.80 -19.44
CA ILE A 25 2.69 -15.79 -20.16
C ILE A 25 1.94 -14.47 -19.94
N VAL A 26 1.92 -13.95 -18.71
CA VAL A 26 1.30 -12.64 -18.36
C VAL A 26 1.90 -11.47 -19.16
N THR A 27 3.09 -11.64 -19.71
CA THR A 27 3.84 -10.58 -20.41
C THR A 27 3.80 -10.71 -21.92
N ASP A 28 2.94 -11.58 -22.44
CA ASP A 28 2.88 -11.95 -23.86
C ASP A 28 4.25 -12.40 -24.39
N PHE A 29 4.99 -13.17 -23.58
CA PHE A 29 6.32 -13.70 -23.91
C PHE A 29 7.38 -12.64 -24.22
N ASN A 30 7.17 -11.37 -23.82
CA ASN A 30 8.14 -10.29 -23.99
C ASN A 30 9.35 -10.41 -23.04
N CYS A 31 9.32 -11.36 -22.11
CA CYS A 31 10.41 -11.64 -21.16
C CYS A 31 10.78 -13.12 -21.19
N THR A 32 12.08 -13.42 -21.07
CA THR A 32 12.57 -14.80 -20.95
C THR A 32 12.81 -15.18 -19.49
N ALA A 33 12.79 -16.48 -19.20
CA ALA A 33 13.09 -16.98 -17.84
C ALA A 33 14.50 -16.58 -17.36
N LEU A 34 15.47 -16.50 -18.28
CA LEU A 34 16.82 -16.05 -17.96
C LEU A 34 16.82 -14.57 -17.54
N GLN A 35 16.18 -13.69 -18.31
CA GLN A 35 16.05 -12.27 -17.97
C GLN A 35 15.36 -12.06 -16.62
N ILE A 36 14.33 -12.85 -16.31
CA ILE A 36 13.65 -12.76 -15.01
C ILE A 36 14.60 -13.14 -13.87
N ARG A 37 15.41 -14.20 -14.02
CA ARG A 37 16.39 -14.64 -13.01
C ARG A 37 17.54 -13.64 -12.83
N GLU A 38 18.07 -13.10 -13.91
CA GLU A 38 19.11 -12.05 -13.84
C GLU A 38 18.59 -10.80 -13.14
N MET A 39 17.36 -10.38 -13.49
CA MET A 39 16.68 -9.27 -12.83
C MET A 39 16.40 -9.56 -11.36
N GLU A 40 16.13 -10.81 -10.98
CA GLU A 40 15.86 -11.20 -9.59
C GLU A 40 17.07 -10.89 -8.70
N CYS A 41 18.27 -11.33 -9.11
CA CYS A 41 19.51 -11.00 -8.42
C CYS A 41 19.75 -9.49 -8.37
N THR A 42 19.47 -8.79 -9.48
CA THR A 42 19.65 -7.33 -9.55
C THR A 42 18.76 -6.59 -8.56
N VAL A 43 17.48 -6.96 -8.46
CA VAL A 43 16.53 -6.34 -7.53
C VAL A 43 16.87 -6.69 -6.07
N LEU A 44 17.21 -7.95 -5.77
CA LEU A 44 17.58 -8.36 -4.42
C LEU A 44 18.82 -7.64 -3.91
N ASN A 45 19.85 -7.49 -4.75
CA ASN A 45 21.05 -6.74 -4.41
C ASN A 45 20.75 -5.25 -4.21
N ALA A 46 19.87 -4.66 -5.03
CA ALA A 46 19.49 -3.25 -4.88
C ALA A 46 18.69 -2.97 -3.59
N LEU A 47 18.02 -3.98 -3.03
CA LEU A 47 17.25 -3.88 -1.79
C LEU A 47 18.03 -4.33 -0.54
N ASP A 48 19.31 -4.69 -0.67
CA ASP A 48 20.10 -5.34 0.39
C ASP A 48 19.35 -6.54 1.01
N TYR A 49 18.61 -7.29 0.18
CA TYR A 49 17.75 -8.40 0.58
C TYR A 49 16.64 -8.04 1.59
N ASN A 50 16.33 -6.74 1.78
CA ASN A 50 15.25 -6.29 2.63
C ASN A 50 13.90 -6.27 1.89
N LEU A 51 13.14 -7.37 2.00
CA LEU A 51 11.83 -7.55 1.37
C LEU A 51 10.64 -7.23 2.29
N SER A 52 10.88 -6.83 3.54
CA SER A 52 9.83 -6.66 4.56
C SER A 52 9.69 -5.22 5.09
N PRO A 53 9.60 -4.18 4.24
CA PRO A 53 9.26 -2.86 4.73
C PRO A 53 7.79 -2.83 5.21
N PRO A 54 7.47 -2.05 6.24
CA PRO A 54 6.10 -1.97 6.75
C PRO A 54 5.16 -1.34 5.72
N ILE A 55 4.04 -2.00 5.43
CA ILE A 55 3.09 -1.59 4.37
C ILE A 55 1.91 -0.82 4.99
N SER A 56 1.37 0.17 4.28
CA SER A 56 0.24 1.00 4.74
C SER A 56 -0.97 0.16 5.18
N LEU A 57 -1.23 -0.98 4.53
CA LEU A 57 -2.30 -1.91 4.91
C LEU A 57 -2.14 -2.50 6.32
N GLN A 58 -0.91 -2.75 6.77
CA GLN A 58 -0.66 -3.25 8.12
C GLN A 58 -1.04 -2.21 9.17
N PHE A 59 -0.69 -0.94 8.93
CA PHE A 59 -1.10 0.18 9.78
C PHE A 59 -2.62 0.39 9.76
N LEU A 60 -3.25 0.29 8.58
CA LEU A 60 -4.70 0.43 8.45
C LEU A 60 -5.43 -0.63 9.30
N ARG A 61 -5.00 -1.89 9.23
CA ARG A 61 -5.58 -2.98 10.03
C ARG A 61 -5.45 -2.71 11.53
N ARG A 62 -4.30 -2.20 11.97
CA ARG A 62 -4.07 -1.82 13.37
C ARG A 62 -5.00 -0.68 13.81
N LEU A 63 -5.06 0.41 13.04
CA LEU A 63 -5.88 1.58 13.34
C LEU A 63 -7.37 1.22 13.39
N THR A 64 -7.85 0.46 12.41
CA THR A 64 -9.25 0.04 12.32
C THR A 64 -9.66 -0.77 13.55
N ARG A 65 -8.79 -1.68 14.01
CA ARG A 65 -9.06 -2.52 15.17
C ARG A 65 -9.11 -1.72 16.48
N ILE A 66 -8.25 -0.72 16.63
CA ILE A 66 -8.19 0.11 17.85
C ILE A 66 -9.34 1.11 17.90
N CYS A 67 -9.68 1.72 16.75
CA CYS A 67 -10.73 2.73 16.65
C CYS A 67 -12.14 2.12 16.49
N GLU A 68 -12.25 0.78 16.47
CA GLU A 68 -13.51 0.04 16.25
C GLU A 68 -14.30 0.50 15.01
N ILE A 69 -13.56 0.80 13.94
CA ILE A 69 -14.11 1.37 12.72
C ILE A 69 -14.90 0.32 11.94
N THR A 70 -16.04 0.73 11.38
CA THR A 70 -16.91 -0.17 10.62
C THR A 70 -16.21 -0.74 9.39
N GLN A 71 -16.62 -1.95 8.98
CA GLN A 71 -16.05 -2.61 7.80
C GLN A 71 -16.19 -1.79 6.51
N ILE A 72 -17.26 -0.99 6.39
CA ILE A 72 -17.50 -0.14 5.22
C ILE A 72 -16.45 0.98 5.15
N THR A 73 -16.23 1.69 6.26
CA THR A 73 -15.19 2.71 6.37
C THR A 73 -13.79 2.12 6.15
N HIS A 74 -13.53 0.93 6.70
CA HIS A 74 -12.27 0.20 6.48
C HIS A 74 -12.03 -0.13 4.99
N ASN A 75 -13.04 -0.65 4.31
CA ASN A 75 -12.95 -1.00 2.90
C ASN A 75 -12.71 0.24 2.02
N LEU A 76 -13.38 1.36 2.34
CA LEU A 76 -13.16 2.62 1.65
C LEU A 76 -11.72 3.13 1.88
N ALA A 77 -11.20 3.04 3.10
CA ALA A 77 -9.83 3.43 3.41
C ALA A 77 -8.82 2.55 2.66
N LYS A 78 -9.09 1.24 2.55
CA LYS A 78 -8.28 0.32 1.75
C LYS A 78 -8.26 0.73 0.28
N TYR A 79 -9.41 1.08 -0.29
CA TYR A 79 -9.50 1.58 -1.66
C TYR A 79 -8.67 2.87 -1.86
N PHE A 80 -8.73 3.81 -0.92
CA PHE A 80 -7.89 5.02 -0.99
C PHE A 80 -6.40 4.72 -0.90
N ILE A 81 -5.98 3.74 -0.10
CA ILE A 81 -4.57 3.30 -0.07
C ILE A 81 -4.15 2.73 -1.42
N GLU A 82 -5.00 1.93 -2.08
CA GLU A 82 -4.73 1.40 -3.41
C GLU A 82 -4.59 2.52 -4.45
N ILE A 83 -5.43 3.56 -4.38
CA ILE A 83 -5.28 4.75 -5.22
C ILE A 83 -3.94 5.45 -4.96
N CYS A 84 -3.53 5.60 -3.70
CA CYS A 84 -2.23 6.20 -3.35
C CYS A 84 -1.04 5.47 -3.98
N LEU A 85 -1.12 4.15 -4.20
CA LEU A 85 -0.04 3.38 -4.83
C LEU A 85 0.16 3.72 -6.31
N THR A 86 -0.83 4.34 -6.96
CA THR A 86 -0.75 4.73 -8.37
C THR A 86 -0.02 6.06 -8.58
N ASP A 87 0.03 6.93 -7.57
CA ASP A 87 0.70 8.23 -7.64
C ASP A 87 2.11 8.15 -7.03
N SER A 88 3.14 8.31 -7.88
CA SER A 88 4.54 8.28 -7.44
C SER A 88 4.87 9.33 -6.38
N ARG A 89 4.12 10.44 -6.32
CA ARG A 89 4.30 11.51 -5.33
C ARG A 89 3.88 11.07 -3.92
N MET A 90 3.03 10.05 -3.81
CA MET A 90 2.65 9.47 -2.53
C MET A 90 3.78 8.62 -1.93
N SER A 91 4.72 8.13 -2.75
CA SER A 91 5.85 7.34 -2.28
C SER A 91 6.79 8.09 -1.34
N SER A 92 6.72 9.43 -1.31
CA SER A 92 7.52 10.25 -0.39
C SER A 92 6.99 10.24 1.05
N TYR A 93 5.74 9.85 1.27
CA TYR A 93 5.14 9.80 2.61
C TYR A 93 5.38 8.46 3.28
N ARG A 94 5.41 8.46 4.61
CA ARG A 94 5.51 7.23 5.41
C ARG A 94 4.23 6.39 5.24
N PRO A 95 4.32 5.06 5.13
CA PRO A 95 3.16 4.17 5.03
C PRO A 95 2.14 4.35 6.17
N SER A 96 2.62 4.67 7.37
CA SER A 96 1.76 4.97 8.54
C SER A 96 0.93 6.24 8.34
N VAL A 97 1.52 7.29 7.77
CA VAL A 97 0.86 8.56 7.48
C VAL A 97 -0.21 8.35 6.40
N ILE A 98 0.12 7.61 5.34
CA ILE A 98 -0.85 7.27 4.28
C ILE A 98 -2.05 6.52 4.89
N ALA A 99 -1.82 5.52 5.73
CA ALA A 99 -2.89 4.76 6.36
C ALA A 99 -3.79 5.62 7.26
N ALA A 100 -3.20 6.47 8.11
CA ALA A 100 -3.93 7.39 8.99
C ALA A 100 -4.72 8.45 8.18
N SER A 101 -4.16 8.93 7.08
CA SER A 101 -4.79 9.91 6.20
C SER A 101 -5.97 9.31 5.44
N CYS A 102 -5.82 8.09 4.90
CA CYS A 102 -6.88 7.41 4.18
C CYS A 102 -8.05 7.05 5.10
N ILE A 103 -7.79 6.59 6.33
CA ILE A 103 -8.86 6.27 7.28
C ILE A 103 -9.61 7.52 7.75
N TYR A 104 -8.88 8.62 7.99
CA TYR A 104 -9.47 9.91 8.32
C TYR A 104 -10.36 10.43 7.19
N LEU A 105 -9.87 10.36 5.94
CA LEU A 105 -10.65 10.71 4.76
C LEU A 105 -11.92 9.85 4.62
N SER A 106 -11.83 8.54 4.86
CA SER A 106 -13.00 7.66 4.83
C SER A 106 -14.01 7.99 5.93
N CYS A 107 -13.56 8.32 7.14
CA CYS A 107 -14.45 8.80 8.21
C CYS A 107 -15.16 10.09 7.82
N ALA A 108 -14.45 11.04 7.19
CA ALA A 108 -15.04 12.30 6.73
C ALA A 108 -16.10 12.09 5.62
N VAL A 109 -15.93 11.09 4.75
CA VAL A 109 -16.92 10.74 3.72
C VAL A 109 -18.22 10.18 4.31
N PHE A 110 -18.15 9.53 5.48
CA PHE A 110 -19.31 8.96 6.17
C PHE A 110 -19.84 9.85 7.31
N ASP A 111 -19.40 11.11 7.40
CA ASP A 111 -19.74 12.05 8.49
C ASP A 111 -19.42 11.52 9.90
N GLN A 112 -18.38 10.66 10.03
CA GLN A 112 -17.97 10.02 11.28
C GLN A 112 -16.86 10.82 11.98
N PHE A 113 -17.18 12.05 12.40
CA PHE A 113 -16.19 12.97 12.99
C PHE A 113 -15.70 12.57 14.39
N ASP A 114 -16.47 11.75 15.12
CA ASP A 114 -16.12 11.30 16.48
C ASP A 114 -14.78 10.54 16.53
N PHE A 115 -14.40 9.87 15.44
CA PHE A 115 -13.16 9.10 15.37
C PHE A 115 -11.91 9.96 15.11
N HIS A 116 -12.06 11.24 14.75
CA HIS A 116 -10.92 12.09 14.39
C HIS A 116 -9.94 12.22 15.57
N ASN A 117 -10.45 12.52 16.76
CA ASN A 117 -9.65 12.64 17.99
C ASN A 117 -8.99 11.30 18.38
N ILE A 118 -9.67 10.19 18.14
CA ILE A 118 -9.16 8.84 18.44
C ILE A 118 -8.03 8.49 17.47
N ILE A 119 -8.20 8.78 16.18
CA ILE A 119 -7.20 8.53 15.15
C ILE A 119 -5.94 9.36 15.43
N GLU A 120 -6.06 10.64 15.78
CA GLU A 120 -4.91 11.46 16.17
C GLU A 120 -4.19 10.90 17.40
N ALA A 121 -4.94 10.52 18.45
CA ALA A 121 -4.37 9.96 19.67
C ALA A 121 -3.65 8.62 19.44
N VAL A 122 -4.19 7.75 18.59
CA VAL A 122 -3.63 6.40 18.33
C VAL A 122 -2.50 6.45 17.31
N SER A 123 -2.62 7.29 16.28
CA SER A 123 -1.62 7.40 15.22
C SER A 123 -0.43 8.28 15.63
N GLY A 124 -0.65 9.21 16.56
CA GLY A 124 0.35 10.19 16.99
C GLY A 124 0.60 11.31 15.97
N TYR A 125 -0.19 11.39 14.90
CA TYR A 125 -0.09 12.41 13.87
C TYR A 125 -1.18 13.46 14.05
N SER A 126 -0.82 14.72 13.82
CA SER A 126 -1.77 15.84 13.82
C SER A 126 -2.45 15.99 12.45
N PHE A 127 -3.62 16.62 12.41
CA PHE A 127 -4.31 16.95 11.16
C PHE A 127 -3.40 17.62 10.11
N VAL A 128 -2.49 18.51 10.53
CA VAL A 128 -1.57 19.24 9.63
C VAL A 128 -0.63 18.28 8.87
N GLU A 129 -0.26 17.15 9.48
CA GLU A 129 0.59 16.14 8.85
C GLU A 129 -0.19 15.18 7.95
N LEU A 130 -1.50 15.01 8.22
CA LEU A 130 -2.40 14.15 7.46
C LEU A 130 -3.05 14.87 6.27
N GLU A 131 -3.17 16.20 6.31
CA GLU A 131 -3.80 17.01 5.26
C GLU A 131 -3.16 16.81 3.87
N PRO A 132 -1.82 16.82 3.70
CA PRO A 132 -1.20 16.72 2.38
C PRO A 132 -1.55 15.44 1.59
N PRO A 133 -1.41 14.22 2.15
CA PRO A 133 -1.86 13.00 1.46
C PRO A 133 -3.38 12.95 1.32
N MET A 134 -4.16 13.40 2.31
CA MET A 134 -5.64 13.43 2.20
C MET A 134 -6.12 14.26 1.01
N ARG A 135 -5.58 15.47 0.84
CA ARG A 135 -5.96 16.38 -0.25
C ARG A 135 -5.61 15.84 -1.63
N ARG A 136 -4.57 14.99 -1.72
CA ARG A 136 -4.15 14.41 -2.99
C ARG A 136 -5.02 13.25 -3.44
N VAL A 137 -5.56 12.43 -2.54
CA VAL A 137 -6.37 11.26 -2.92
C VAL A 137 -7.51 11.62 -3.90
N PRO A 138 -8.34 12.65 -3.66
CA PRO A 138 -9.39 13.05 -4.61
C PRO A 138 -8.86 13.56 -5.96
N LEU A 139 -7.62 14.05 -6.03
CA LEU A 139 -7.03 14.54 -7.28
C LEU A 139 -6.60 13.39 -8.21
N ILE A 140 -6.41 12.19 -7.67
CA ILE A 140 -5.99 11.00 -8.43
C ILE A 140 -7.21 10.31 -9.07
N ILE A 141 -8.42 10.52 -8.53
CA ILE A 141 -9.65 9.86 -8.99
C ILE A 141 -10.20 10.47 -10.31
N LYS A 142 -9.66 11.61 -10.75
CA LYS A 142 -10.07 12.30 -11.99
C LYS A 142 -9.27 11.84 -13.19
#